data_AF-A0AA96PHI8-F1
#
_entry.id   AF-A0AA96PHI8-F1
#
_cell.length_a   1.000
_cell.length_b   1.000
_cell.length_c   1.000
_cell.angle_alpha   90.00
_cell.angle_beta   90.00
_cell.angle_gamma   90.00
#
_symmetry.space_group_name_H-M   'P 1'
#
loop_
_entity.id
_entity.type
_entity.pdbx_description
1 polymer ?
#
loop_
_entity_poly.entity_id
_entity_poly.type
_entity_poly.pdbx_seq_one_letter_code
_entity_poly.pdbx_strand_id
1 'polypeptide(L)'
;MLRSFIIILALLGLNFSSEVFVEAKSSMTSHEDNSTFRYKHNYKKLYKFLNISKEEYSKSIQNGKSLGEIAVEQGVHEKELIVFLKKEVLKQLHQQWKAGKLNTRTYKGIKGHVDDFVKDDIYFKYKEFKRNSSG
;
A
#
# COMPACT_ATOMS: atom_id res chain seq x y z
N MET A 1 52.76 25.48 -28.99
CA MET A 1 52.50 24.19 -28.31
C MET A 1 52.44 24.43 -26.80
N LEU A 2 51.48 23.80 -26.12
CA LEU A 2 51.41 23.52 -24.67
C LEU A 2 51.45 24.74 -23.71
N ARG A 3 50.29 25.30 -23.34
CA ARG A 3 49.53 25.00 -22.12
C ARG A 3 50.32 25.21 -20.83
N SER A 4 50.02 26.28 -20.10
CA SER A 4 49.80 26.20 -18.65
C SER A 4 48.96 27.38 -18.18
N PHE A 5 47.96 27.02 -17.41
CA PHE A 5 46.75 27.77 -17.11
C PHE A 5 47.02 28.93 -16.16
N ILE A 6 46.38 30.05 -16.47
CA ILE A 6 46.29 31.23 -15.62
C ILE A 6 45.57 30.85 -14.33
N ILE A 7 46.32 30.88 -13.22
CA ILE A 7 45.79 30.90 -11.87
C ILE A 7 45.28 32.33 -11.63
N ILE A 8 43.96 32.56 -11.69
CA ILE A 8 43.35 33.74 -11.09
C ILE A 8 42.41 33.27 -10.00
N LEU A 9 42.91 33.45 -8.78
CA LEU A 9 42.18 33.44 -7.54
C LEU A 9 41.40 34.75 -7.45
N ALA A 10 40.07 34.70 -7.61
CA ALA A 10 39.17 35.76 -7.18
C ALA A 10 37.84 35.14 -6.76
N LEU A 11 37.66 35.02 -5.44
CA LEU A 11 36.38 34.74 -4.81
C LEU A 11 35.38 35.84 -5.15
N LEU A 12 34.17 35.48 -5.59
CA LEU A 12 32.94 36.16 -5.18
C LEU A 12 31.71 35.29 -5.52
N GLY A 13 31.10 34.69 -4.50
CA GLY A 13 29.65 34.45 -4.46
C GLY A 13 29.08 33.20 -5.13
N LEU A 14 29.57 32.00 -4.81
CA LEU A 14 28.74 30.79 -4.88
C LEU A 14 28.46 30.29 -3.45
N ASN A 15 27.40 30.83 -2.86
CA ASN A 15 26.73 30.17 -1.74
C ASN A 15 25.93 28.99 -2.30
N PHE A 16 26.60 27.86 -2.52
CA PHE A 16 25.93 26.56 -2.58
C PHE A 16 26.42 25.74 -1.38
N SER A 17 26.06 26.21 -0.19
CA SER A 17 26.16 25.42 1.03
C SER A 17 24.81 24.76 1.27
N SER A 18 24.68 23.52 0.80
CA SER A 18 24.06 22.44 1.57
C SER A 18 24.12 21.18 0.71
N GLU A 19 25.09 20.34 1.05
CA GLU A 19 24.98 18.91 0.79
C GLU A 19 23.65 18.44 1.37
N VAL A 20 22.67 18.18 0.51
CA VAL A 20 21.48 17.41 0.88
C VAL A 20 21.65 16.03 0.31
N PHE A 21 22.41 15.20 0.99
CA PHE A 21 22.42 13.72 0.96
C PHE A 21 23.63 13.31 1.82
N VAL A 22 23.55 12.59 2.93
CA VAL A 22 22.66 11.50 3.35
C VAL A 22 22.59 11.60 4.87
N GLU A 23 21.40 11.72 5.46
CA GLU A 23 21.24 11.39 6.89
C GLU A 23 21.33 9.86 7.01
N ALA A 24 22.57 9.36 7.05
CA ALA A 24 22.84 7.99 7.42
C ALA A 24 22.57 7.89 8.92
N LYS A 25 21.35 7.50 9.28
CA LYS A 25 21.02 7.03 10.62
C LYS A 25 21.77 5.73 10.88
N SER A 26 23.06 5.86 11.18
CA SER A 26 23.86 4.82 11.80
C SER A 26 23.40 4.66 13.25
N SER A 27 22.48 3.74 13.48
CA SER A 27 22.38 3.01 14.74
C SER A 27 21.70 1.66 14.50
N MET A 28 22.55 0.64 14.47
CA MET A 28 22.18 -0.77 14.55
C MET A 28 21.68 -1.03 15.99
N THR A 29 20.48 -0.56 16.28
CA THR A 29 19.71 -0.95 17.47
C THR A 29 18.34 -1.38 16.98
N SER A 30 18.20 -2.70 16.79
CA SER A 30 16.95 -3.38 16.50
C SER A 30 16.00 -3.27 17.70
N HIS A 31 15.29 -2.15 17.77
CA HIS A 31 13.89 -2.20 18.15
C HIS A 31 13.12 -1.99 16.86
N GLU A 32 12.83 -3.09 16.17
CA GLU A 32 11.95 -3.09 15.01
C GLU A 32 10.56 -2.66 15.50
N ASP A 33 10.28 -1.36 15.40
CA ASP A 33 8.96 -0.79 15.58
C ASP A 33 8.03 -1.51 14.59
N ASN A 34 7.31 -2.51 15.10
CA ASN A 34 6.50 -3.46 14.34
C ASN A 34 5.17 -2.83 13.89
N SER A 35 5.23 -1.57 13.43
CA SER A 35 4.08 -0.83 12.95
C SER A 35 3.35 -1.65 11.88
N THR A 36 2.11 -2.05 12.18
CA THR A 36 1.29 -2.91 11.35
C THR A 36 0.28 -2.07 10.60
N PHE A 37 0.21 -2.24 9.28
CA PHE A 37 -0.84 -1.62 8.48
C PHE A 37 -2.17 -2.34 8.70
N ARG A 38 -3.17 -1.57 9.14
CA ARG A 38 -4.54 -2.07 9.30
C ARG A 38 -5.40 -1.54 8.16
N TYR A 39 -5.72 -2.39 7.20
CA TYR A 39 -6.68 -2.07 6.14
C TYR A 39 -8.10 -2.37 6.60
N LYS A 40 -9.05 -1.48 6.27
CA LYS A 40 -10.49 -1.71 6.48
C LYS A 40 -11.24 -1.28 5.23
N HIS A 41 -12.01 -2.18 4.61
CA HIS A 41 -12.81 -1.80 3.46
C HIS A 41 -13.74 -0.63 3.77
N ASN A 42 -13.82 0.32 2.83
CA ASN A 42 -14.92 1.26 2.80
C ASN A 42 -16.12 0.56 2.16
N TYR A 43 -16.87 -0.20 2.98
CA TYR A 43 -17.99 -1.00 2.52
C TYR A 43 -19.04 -0.21 1.73
N LYS A 44 -19.31 1.05 2.10
CA LYS A 44 -20.23 1.91 1.33
C LYS A 44 -19.77 2.10 -0.13
N LYS A 45 -18.48 2.36 -0.33
CA LYS A 45 -17.92 2.48 -1.69
C LYS A 45 -17.84 1.14 -2.41
N LEU A 46 -17.47 0.08 -1.69
CA LEU A 46 -17.37 -1.26 -2.26
C LEU A 46 -18.72 -1.72 -2.79
N TYR A 47 -19.79 -1.59 -1.99
CA TYR A 47 -21.15 -1.94 -2.41
C TYR A 47 -21.59 -1.15 -3.63
N LYS A 48 -21.32 0.17 -3.64
CA LYS A 48 -21.62 1.02 -4.78
C LYS A 48 -20.83 0.61 -6.04
N PHE A 49 -19.56 0.25 -5.89
CA PHE A 49 -18.70 -0.18 -7.00
C PHE A 49 -19.17 -1.51 -7.59
N LEU A 50 -19.55 -2.45 -6.73
CA LEU A 50 -20.06 -3.76 -7.11
C LEU A 50 -21.55 -3.76 -7.49
N ASN A 51 -22.23 -2.61 -7.41
CA ASN A 51 -23.68 -2.50 -7.61
C ASN A 51 -24.52 -3.52 -6.80
N ILE A 52 -24.11 -3.79 -5.56
CA ILE A 52 -24.72 -4.80 -4.69
C ILE A 52 -25.25 -4.17 -3.39
N SER A 53 -26.32 -4.72 -2.82
CA SER A 53 -26.79 -4.33 -1.49
C SER A 53 -25.89 -4.88 -0.38
N LYS A 54 -25.96 -4.28 0.82
CA LYS A 54 -25.23 -4.80 1.99
C LYS A 54 -25.72 -6.21 2.35
N GLU A 55 -27.02 -6.44 2.25
CA GLU A 55 -27.69 -7.69 2.61
C GLU A 55 -27.27 -8.81 1.66
N GLU A 56 -27.25 -8.55 0.36
CA GLU A 56 -26.84 -9.52 -0.66
C GLU A 56 -25.33 -9.80 -0.60
N TYR A 57 -24.50 -8.78 -0.35
CA TYR A 57 -23.08 -8.96 -0.08
C TYR A 57 -22.87 -9.87 1.14
N SER A 58 -23.53 -9.57 2.26
CA SER A 58 -23.43 -10.36 3.48
C SER A 58 -23.86 -11.81 3.25
N LYS A 59 -24.95 -12.04 2.52
CA LYS A 59 -25.43 -13.38 2.17
C LYS A 59 -24.40 -14.13 1.32
N SER A 60 -23.78 -13.46 0.35
CA SER A 60 -22.75 -14.05 -0.51
C SER A 60 -21.51 -14.48 0.27
N ILE A 61 -21.04 -13.63 1.20
CA ILE A 61 -19.91 -13.97 2.09
C ILE A 61 -20.27 -15.13 3.03
N GLN A 62 -21.48 -15.15 3.60
CA GLN A 62 -21.96 -16.27 4.43
C GLN A 62 -22.04 -17.59 3.66
N ASN A 63 -22.37 -17.51 2.36
CA ASN A 63 -22.35 -18.66 1.46
C ASN A 63 -20.93 -19.12 1.08
N GLY A 64 -19.90 -18.38 1.51
CA GLY A 64 -18.50 -18.74 1.29
C GLY A 64 -17.89 -18.21 -0.01
N LYS A 65 -18.57 -17.28 -0.68
CA LYS A 65 -18.02 -16.62 -1.86
C LYS A 65 -16.89 -15.68 -1.47
N SER A 66 -15.88 -15.61 -2.33
CA SER A 66 -14.80 -14.63 -2.30
C SER A 66 -15.28 -13.28 -2.87
N LEU A 67 -14.54 -12.22 -2.62
CA LEU A 67 -14.85 -10.89 -3.16
C LEU A 67 -14.78 -10.88 -4.70
N GLY A 68 -13.84 -11.62 -5.28
CA GLY A 68 -13.71 -11.80 -6.73
C GLY A 68 -14.92 -12.48 -7.35
N GLU A 69 -15.41 -13.56 -6.74
CA GLU A 69 -16.63 -14.26 -7.19
C GLU A 69 -17.86 -13.35 -7.13
N ILE A 70 -18.01 -12.58 -6.05
CA ILE A 70 -19.10 -11.61 -5.93
C ILE A 70 -19.03 -10.55 -7.05
N ALA A 71 -17.84 -10.06 -7.37
CA ALA A 71 -17.67 -9.07 -8.44
C ALA A 71 -18.06 -9.62 -9.81
N VAL A 72 -17.61 -10.83 -10.15
CA VAL A 72 -17.95 -11.49 -11.42
C VAL A 72 -19.47 -11.68 -11.56
N GLU A 73 -20.17 -12.07 -10.49
CA GLU A 73 -21.64 -12.22 -10.49
C GLU A 73 -22.38 -10.90 -10.72
N GLN A 74 -21.79 -9.79 -10.29
CA GLN A 74 -22.33 -8.45 -10.52
C GLN A 74 -21.87 -7.82 -11.85
N GLY A 75 -21.19 -8.61 -12.71
CA GLY A 75 -20.69 -8.14 -14.01
C GLY A 75 -19.46 -7.25 -13.93
N VAL A 76 -18.76 -7.22 -12.79
CA VAL A 76 -17.52 -6.46 -12.61
C VAL A 76 -16.32 -7.35 -12.92
N HIS A 77 -15.48 -6.91 -13.86
CA HIS A 77 -14.26 -7.63 -14.20
C HIS A 77 -13.23 -7.57 -13.08
N GLU A 78 -12.50 -8.67 -12.88
CA GLU A 78 -11.47 -8.78 -11.82
C GLU A 78 -10.42 -7.66 -11.91
N LYS A 79 -9.98 -7.30 -13.13
CA LYS A 79 -9.02 -6.20 -13.34
C LYS A 79 -9.54 -4.86 -12.81
N GLU A 80 -10.83 -4.59 -12.96
CA GLU A 80 -11.45 -3.36 -12.45
C GLU A 80 -11.53 -3.38 -10.92
N LEU A 81 -11.89 -4.52 -10.35
CA LEU A 81 -11.88 -4.72 -8.90
C LEU A 81 -10.47 -4.53 -8.31
N ILE A 82 -9.44 -5.09 -8.94
CA ILE A 82 -8.05 -4.91 -8.52
C ILE A 82 -7.68 -3.42 -8.52
N VAL A 83 -7.98 -2.69 -9.60
CA VAL A 83 -7.68 -1.25 -9.70
C VAL A 83 -8.40 -0.46 -8.60
N PHE A 84 -9.68 -0.77 -8.35
CA PHE A 84 -10.47 -0.14 -7.30
C PHE A 84 -9.86 -0.38 -5.90
N LEU A 85 -9.56 -1.64 -5.56
CA LEU A 85 -9.02 -2.00 -4.26
C LEU A 85 -7.61 -1.45 -4.04
N LYS A 86 -6.72 -1.52 -5.04
CA LYS A 86 -5.37 -0.91 -4.96
C LYS A 86 -5.46 0.56 -4.59
N LYS A 87 -6.39 1.29 -5.20
CA LYS A 87 -6.59 2.73 -4.91
C LYS A 87 -7.02 2.97 -3.46
N GLU A 88 -7.98 2.19 -2.94
CA GLU A 88 -8.45 2.35 -1.55
C GLU A 88 -7.38 1.90 -0.53
N VAL A 89 -6.65 0.80 -0.80
CA VAL A 89 -5.53 0.33 0.03
C VAL A 89 -4.42 1.37 0.09
N LEU A 90 -3.94 1.85 -1.06
CA LEU A 90 -2.89 2.87 -1.11
C LEU A 90 -3.34 4.16 -0.41
N LYS A 91 -4.61 4.55 -0.56
CA LYS A 91 -5.14 5.73 0.14
C LYS A 91 -5.01 5.58 1.66
N GLN A 92 -5.45 4.46 2.23
CA GLN A 92 -5.34 4.24 3.68
C GLN A 92 -3.89 4.10 4.13
N LEU A 93 -3.05 3.45 3.32
CA LEU A 93 -1.62 3.29 3.59
C LEU A 93 -0.93 4.67 3.71
N HIS A 94 -1.17 5.56 2.75
CA HIS A 94 -0.61 6.92 2.77
C HIS A 94 -1.17 7.74 3.94
N GLN A 95 -2.46 7.58 4.28
CA GLN A 95 -3.06 8.27 5.42
C GLN A 95 -2.42 7.83 6.74
N GLN A 96 -2.21 6.53 6.95
CA GLN A 96 -1.60 6.01 8.18
C GLN A 96 -0.12 6.39 8.29
N TRP A 97 0.63 6.38 7.18
CA TRP A 97 2.01 6.85 7.15
C TRP A 97 2.13 8.35 7.45
N LYS A 98 1.31 9.21 6.81
CA LYS A 98 1.28 10.65 7.09
C LYS A 98 0.86 10.98 8.52
N ALA A 99 0.01 10.14 9.12
CA ALA A 99 -0.40 10.29 10.52
C ALA A 99 0.62 9.75 11.52
N GLY A 100 1.80 9.28 11.08
CA GLY A 100 2.84 8.71 11.96
C GLY A 100 2.50 7.34 12.54
N LYS A 101 1.44 6.68 12.06
CA LYS A 101 1.01 5.34 12.53
C LYS A 101 1.78 4.20 11.86
N LEU A 102 2.52 4.50 10.80
CA LEU A 102 3.37 3.56 10.07
C LEU A 102 4.75 4.17 9.89
N ASN A 103 5.78 3.36 10.12
CA ASN A 103 7.13 3.74 9.75
C ASN A 103 7.35 3.63 8.23
N THR A 104 8.41 4.26 7.74
CA THR A 104 8.74 4.31 6.30
C THR A 104 9.09 2.95 5.71
N ARG A 105 9.66 2.02 6.49
CA ARG A 105 9.99 0.67 6.03
C ARG A 105 8.71 -0.11 5.72
N THR A 106 7.77 -0.18 6.66
CA THR A 106 6.46 -0.82 6.48
C THR A 106 5.70 -0.17 5.32
N TYR A 107 5.67 1.16 5.25
CA TYR A 107 5.00 1.88 4.16
C TYR A 107 5.55 1.47 2.78
N LYS A 108 6.87 1.47 2.61
CA LYS A 108 7.51 1.08 1.34
C LYS A 108 7.28 -0.39 1.01
N GLY A 109 7.40 -1.28 2.00
CA GLY A 109 7.15 -2.72 1.82
C GLY A 109 5.74 -3.00 1.30
N ILE A 110 4.72 -2.46 1.97
CA ILE A 110 3.33 -2.67 1.56
C ILE A 110 3.05 -1.99 0.22
N LYS A 111 3.59 -0.79 -0.02
CA LYS A 111 3.42 -0.11 -1.32
C LYS A 111 4.02 -0.94 -2.46
N GLY A 112 5.15 -1.61 -2.22
CA GLY A 112 5.81 -2.49 -3.20
C GLY A 112 5.04 -3.78 -3.48
N HIS A 113 4.29 -4.29 -2.50
CA HIS A 113 3.53 -5.54 -2.57
C HIS A 113 2.00 -5.35 -2.55
N VAL A 114 1.51 -4.17 -2.96
CA VAL A 114 0.08 -3.86 -2.91
C VAL A 114 -0.75 -4.79 -3.80
N ASP A 115 -0.17 -5.30 -4.89
CA ASP A 115 -0.82 -6.27 -5.77
C ASP A 115 -1.08 -7.60 -5.06
N ASP A 116 -0.12 -8.11 -4.29
CA ASP A 116 -0.25 -9.35 -3.52
C ASP A 116 -1.32 -9.18 -2.44
N PHE A 117 -1.28 -8.06 -1.73
CA PHE A 117 -2.28 -7.72 -0.71
C PHE A 117 -3.71 -7.69 -1.27
N VAL A 118 -3.90 -7.12 -2.46
CA VAL A 118 -5.21 -7.05 -3.12
C VAL A 118 -5.64 -8.41 -3.66
N LYS A 119 -4.73 -9.21 -4.19
CA LYS A 119 -5.05 -10.59 -4.63
C LYS A 119 -5.51 -11.45 -3.47
N ASP A 120 -4.81 -11.40 -2.34
CA ASP A 120 -5.20 -12.14 -1.13
C ASP A 120 -6.62 -11.76 -0.71
N ASP A 121 -6.94 -10.47 -0.69
CA ASP A 121 -8.29 -9.97 -0.36
C ASP A 121 -9.37 -10.45 -1.35
N ILE A 122 -9.06 -10.46 -2.64
CA ILE A 122 -10.00 -10.88 -3.70
C ILE A 122 -10.31 -12.38 -3.62
N TYR A 123 -9.30 -13.21 -3.34
CA TYR A 123 -9.43 -14.68 -3.36
C TYR A 123 -9.71 -15.29 -1.99
N PHE A 124 -9.68 -14.52 -0.91
CA PHE A 124 -9.95 -15.04 0.44
C PHE A 124 -11.37 -15.61 0.56
N LYS A 125 -11.47 -16.88 1.00
CA LYS A 125 -12.74 -17.57 1.25
C LYS A 125 -12.95 -17.84 2.74
N TYR A 126 -13.89 -17.09 3.35
CA TYR A 126 -14.18 -17.17 4.78
C TYR A 126 -14.64 -18.56 5.27
N LYS A 127 -15.40 -19.31 4.45
CA LYS A 127 -15.98 -20.60 4.85
C LYS A 127 -14.95 -21.73 4.91
N GLU A 128 -13.99 -21.76 3.97
CA GLU A 128 -12.92 -22.76 3.96
C GLU A 128 -11.97 -22.58 5.15
N PHE A 129 -11.65 -21.34 5.52
CA PHE A 129 -10.83 -21.07 6.71
C PHE A 129 -11.46 -21.64 7.98
N LYS A 130 -12.75 -21.38 8.23
CA LYS A 130 -13.44 -21.89 9.43
C LYS A 130 -13.51 -23.41 9.48
N ARG A 131 -13.73 -24.07 8.35
CA ARG A 131 -13.78 -25.54 8.27
C ARG A 131 -12.41 -26.16 8.57
N ASN A 132 -11.33 -25.58 8.06
CA ASN A 132 -9.97 -26.09 8.25
C ASN A 132 -9.35 -25.75 9.62
N SER A 133 -9.83 -24.70 10.30
CA SER A 133 -9.37 -24.33 11.65
C SER A 133 -10.11 -25.04 12.79
N SER A 134 -11.14 -25.84 12.47
CA SER A 134 -11.95 -26.59 13.45
C SER A 134 -11.68 -28.10 13.40
N GLY A 135 -10.67 -28.53 12.65
CA GLY A 135 -10.22 -29.92 12.51
C GLY A 135 -8.95 -30.21 13.28
#